data_AF-A0A8W8P7I5-F1
#
_entry.id   AF-A0A8W8P7I5-F1
#
_cell.length_a   1.000
_cell.length_b   1.000
_cell.length_c   1.000
_cell.angle_alpha   90.00
_cell.angle_beta   90.00
_cell.angle_gamma   90.00
#
_symmetry.space_group_name_H-M   'P 1'
#
loop_
_entity.id
_entity.type
_entity.pdbx_description
1 polymer ?
#
loop_
_entity_poly.entity_id
_entity_poly.type
_entity_poly.pdbx_seq_one_letter_code
_entity_poly.pdbx_strand_id
1 'polypeptide(L)' 'MRMDMEDFDNQTRYVKYSSFNVGDESRKYKVTLSGFSGNVGDCFTNSTIGRVINSMMFSTWDQDNDKINSNCAVNQKPLL' A
#
# COMPACT_ATOMS: atom_id res chain seq x y z
N MET A 1 -4.91 10.92 -4.66
CA MET A 1 -4.27 10.88 -3.32
C MET A 1 -2.82 11.30 -3.42
N ARG A 2 -2.27 11.97 -2.40
CA ARG A 2 -0.86 12.34 -2.27
C ARG A 2 -0.32 11.79 -0.96
N MET A 3 0.91 11.27 -0.98
CA MET A 3 1.66 10.89 0.21
C MET A 3 2.99 11.62 0.16
N ASP A 4 3.34 12.28 1.25
CA ASP A 4 4.61 12.97 1.44
C ASP A 4 5.41 12.19 2.50
N MET A 5 6.71 12.05 2.28
CA MET A 5 7.63 11.25 3.09
C MET A 5 8.88 12.07 3.38
N GLU A 6 9.45 11.88 4.56
CA GLU A 6 10.72 12.48 4.99
C GLU A 6 11.59 11.38 5.61
N ASP A 7 12.87 11.34 5.28
CA ASP A 7 13.83 10.43 5.89
C ASP A 7 14.52 11.06 7.11
N PHE A 8 15.37 10.30 7.80
CA PHE A 8 16.10 10.77 8.99
C PHE A 8 17.17 11.84 8.70
N ASP A 9 17.50 12.07 7.42
CA ASP A 9 18.41 13.12 6.95
C ASP A 9 17.64 14.35 6.43
N ASN A 10 16.36 14.47 6.78
CA ASN A 10 15.42 15.52 6.38
C ASN A 10 15.21 15.65 4.86
N GLN A 11 15.46 14.59 4.09
CA GLN A 11 15.14 14.61 2.67
C GLN A 11 13.65 14.33 2.46
N THR A 12 12.96 15.24 1.77
CA THR A 12 11.54 15.06 1.47
C THR A 12 11.33 14.47 0.08
N ARG A 13 10.30 13.61 -0.03
CA ARG A 13 9.86 12.96 -1.25
C ARG A 13 8.33 12.88 -1.26
N TYR A 14 7.75 12.66 -2.44
CA TYR A 14 6.32 12.52 -2.59
C TYR A 14 5.93 11.54 -3.70
N VAL A 15 4.76 10.94 -3.53
CA VAL A 15 4.05 10.18 -4.55
C VAL A 15 2.60 10.66 -4.65
N LYS A 16 2.06 10.63 -5.87
CA LYS A 16 0.67 10.96 -6.19
C LYS A 16 0.07 9.88 -7.07
N TYR A 17 -1.19 9.55 -6.80
CA TYR A 17 -2.05 8.77 -7.68
C TYR A 17 -3.26 9.61 -8.03
N SER A 18 -3.51 9.84 -9.32
CA SER A 18 -4.65 10.64 -9.79
C SER A 18 -5.98 9.94 -9.52
N SER A 19 -6.00 8.61 -9.51
CA SER A 19 -7.13 7.80 -9.05
C SER A 19 -6.74 7.02 -7.80
N PHE A 20 -7.59 7.11 -6.78
CA PHE A 20 -7.47 6.38 -5.52
C PHE A 20 -8.87 5.98 -5.06
N ASN A 21 -9.11 4.69 -4.92
CA ASN A 21 -10.36 4.16 -4.40
C ASN A 21 -10.09 3.03 -3.39
N VAL A 22 -10.91 2.99 -2.36
CA VAL A 22 -10.95 1.93 -1.35
C VAL A 22 -12.37 1.37 -1.36
N GLY A 23 -12.48 0.05 -1.51
CA GLY A 23 -13.76 -0.65 -1.45
C GLY A 23 -14.41 -0.57 -0.05
N ASP A 24 -15.67 -0.96 0.02
CA ASP A 24 -16.36 -1.16 1.30
C ASP A 24 -15.87 -2.43 2.03
N GLU A 25 -16.45 -2.70 3.20
CA GLU A 25 -16.14 -3.87 4.03
C GLU A 25 -16.43 -5.20 3.34
N SER A 26 -17.48 -5.30 2.53
CA SER A 26 -17.82 -6.52 1.78
C SER A 26 -16.73 -6.87 0.75
N ARG A 27 -15.97 -5.86 0.33
CA ARG A 27 -14.80 -5.98 -0.55
C ARG A 27 -13.47 -5.97 0.22
N LYS A 28 -13.52 -6.10 1.56
CA LYS A 28 -12.35 -6.07 2.45
C LYS A 28 -11.45 -4.86 2.18
N TYR A 29 -12.06 -3.71 1.92
CA TYR A 29 -11.36 -2.45 1.67
C TYR A 29 -10.32 -2.54 0.54
N LYS A 30 -10.59 -3.36 -0.49
CA LYS A 30 -9.70 -3.51 -1.64
C LYS A 30 -9.31 -2.16 -2.23
N VAL A 31 -8.01 -1.92 -2.37
CA VAL A 31 -7.49 -0.66 -2.92
C VAL A 31 -7.36 -0.73 -4.44
N THR A 32 -7.70 0.36 -5.14
CA THR A 32 -7.45 0.53 -6.58
C THR A 32 -6.76 1.87 -6.83
N LEU A 33 -5.65 1.83 -7.56
CA LEU A 33 -4.74 2.95 -7.78
C LEU A 33 -4.42 3.08 -9.27
N SER A 34 -4.36 4.31 -9.78
CA SER A 34 -3.82 4.59 -11.11
C SER A 34 -3.33 6.04 -11.25
N GLY A 35 -2.60 6.30 -12.33
CA GLY A 35 -2.03 7.63 -12.63
C GLY A 35 -0.94 8.02 -11.64
N PHE A 36 0.03 7.12 -11.45
CA PHE A 36 1.23 7.36 -10.66
C PHE A 36 2.01 8.59 -11.18
N SER A 37 2.47 9.43 -10.27
CA SER A 37 3.45 10.49 -10.49
C SER A 37 4.18 10.80 -9.18
N GLY A 38 5.36 11.40 -9.24
CA GLY A 38 6.14 11.70 -8.04
C GLY A 38 7.64 11.74 -8.30
N ASN A 39 8.41 11.84 -7.23
CA ASN A 39 9.88 11.81 -7.26
C ASN A 39 10.46 10.58 -6.53
N VAL A 40 9.69 9.48 -6.49
CA VAL A 40 10.07 8.16 -5.96
C VAL A 40 9.77 7.07 -6.98
N GLY A 41 10.13 5.82 -6.68
CA GLY A 41 9.67 4.67 -7.47
C GLY A 41 8.19 4.35 -7.27
N ASP A 42 7.53 3.84 -8.31
CA ASP A 42 6.18 3.29 -8.19
C ASP A 42 6.21 1.93 -7.49
N CYS A 43 5.89 1.92 -6.20
CA CYS A 43 5.84 0.70 -5.41
C CYS A 43 4.46 0.03 -5.38
N PHE A 44 3.39 0.72 -5.80
CA PHE A 44 2.03 0.22 -5.57
C PHE A 44 1.38 -0.35 -6.82
N THR A 45 1.70 0.17 -8.00
CA THR A 45 1.12 -0.28 -9.28
C THR A 45 2.09 -1.01 -10.20
N ASN A 46 3.40 -0.89 -9.98
CA ASN A 46 4.40 -1.52 -10.82
C ASN A 46 4.50 -3.04 -10.57
N SER A 47 4.06 -3.87 -11.52
CA SER A 47 4.09 -5.32 -11.37
C SER A 47 5.49 -5.95 -11.36
N THR A 48 6.55 -5.22 -11.75
CA THR A 48 7.91 -5.78 -11.85
C THR A 48 8.58 -5.99 -10.50
N ILE A 49 8.09 -5.36 -9.43
CA ILE A 49 8.69 -5.41 -8.08
C ILE A 49 8.10 -6.51 -7.18
N GLY A 50 7.24 -7.38 -7.70
CA GLY A 50 6.75 -8.60 -7.03
C GLY A 50 5.84 -8.41 -5.79
N ARG A 51 5.76 -7.20 -5.22
CA ARG A 51 4.95 -6.87 -4.04
C ARG A 51 4.13 -5.61 -4.26
N VAL A 52 3.15 -5.71 -5.16
CA VAL A 52 2.20 -4.62 -5.46
C VAL A 52 1.02 -4.65 -4.50
N ILE A 53 0.57 -3.48 -4.06
CA ILE A 53 -0.65 -3.36 -3.25
C ILE A 53 -1.89 -3.05 -4.10
N ASN A 54 -1.73 -2.60 -5.35
CA ASN A 54 -2.89 -2.33 -6.21
C ASN A 54 -3.73 -3.61 -6.38
N SER A 55 -5.04 -3.48 -6.18
CA SER A 55 -5.99 -4.60 -6.15
C SER A 55 -5.81 -5.60 -5.01
N MET A 56 -5.04 -5.28 -3.96
CA MET A 56 -4.99 -6.06 -2.71
C MET A 56 -6.09 -5.66 -1.74
N MET A 57 -6.53 -6.62 -0.93
CA MET A 57 -7.45 -6.40 0.19
C MET A 57 -6.68 -5.97 1.44
N PHE A 58 -7.38 -5.34 2.38
CA PHE A 58 -6.79 -4.92 3.65
C PHE A 58 -6.74 -6.11 4.63
N SER A 59 -5.59 -6.34 5.27
CA SER A 59 -5.39 -7.37 6.28
C SER A 59 -5.15 -6.77 7.64
N THR A 60 -5.66 -7.42 8.68
CA THR A 60 -5.38 -7.13 10.10
C THR A 60 -4.84 -8.37 10.78
N TRP A 61 -4.30 -8.23 11.98
CA TRP A 61 -3.75 -9.36 12.74
C TRP A 61 -4.78 -10.48 12.99
N ASP A 62 -6.07 -10.14 13.00
CA ASP A 62 -7.22 -11.01 13.22
C ASP A 62 -8.04 -11.29 11.93
N GLN A 63 -7.70 -10.66 10.79
CA GLN A 63 -8.30 -10.93 9.48
C GLN A 63 -7.23 -10.95 8.39
N ASP A 64 -6.78 -12.16 8.03
CA ASP A 64 -5.83 -12.37 6.95
C ASP A 64 -6.54 -12.34 5.59
N ASN A 65 -6.32 -11.27 4.82
CA ASN A 65 -6.80 -11.12 3.44
C ASN A 65 -5.64 -10.91 2.46
N ASP A 66 -4.41 -11.27 2.84
CA ASP A 66 -3.25 -11.15 1.95
C ASP A 66 -3.10 -12.39 1.04
N LYS A 67 -2.15 -12.35 0.11
CA LYS A 67 -1.96 -13.42 -0.90
C LYS A 67 -0.79 -14.35 -0.57
N ILE A 68 -0.32 -14.33 0.67
CA ILE A 68 0.80 -15.12 1.14
C ILE A 68 0.25 -16.22 2.04
N ASN A 69 0.94 -17.37 2.13
CA ASN A 69 0.53 -18.49 2.98
C ASN A 69 0.71 -18.22 4.49
N SER A 70 0.92 -16.96 4.90
CA SER A 70 1.11 -16.53 6.27
C SER A 70 0.52 -15.14 6.46
N ASN A 71 0.02 -14.85 7.68
CA ASN A 71 -0.56 -13.55 7.97
C ASN A 71 0.53 -12.49 8.12
N CYS A 72 0.68 -11.63 7.10
CA CYS A 72 1.65 -10.55 7.12
C CYS A 72 1.38 -9.56 8.25
N ALA A 73 0.11 -9.29 8.57
CA ALA A 73 -0.30 -8.35 9.60
C ALA A 73 -0.01 -8.85 11.03
N VAL A 74 0.22 -10.15 11.23
CA VAL A 74 0.76 -10.69 12.50
C VAL A 74 2.26 -10.44 12.62
N ASN A 75 3.01 -10.54 11.53
CA ASN A 75 4.47 -10.44 11.53
C ASN A 75 4.99 -9.00 11.46
N GLN A 76 4.18 -8.07 10.93
CA GLN A 76 4.54 -6.65 10.75
C GLN A 76 3.91 -5.76 11.83
N LYS A 77 3.69 -6.29 13.04
CA LYS A 77 3.10 -5.52 14.14
C LYS A 77 3.96 -4.28 14.43
N PRO A 78 3.37 -3.09 14.59
CA PRO A 78 4.08 -1.95 15.12
C PRO A 78 4.65 -2.34 16.49
N LEU A 79 5.97 -2.23 16.64
CA LEU A 79 6.57 -2.20 17.97
C LEU A 79 6.14 -0.87 18.58
N LEU A 80 5.15 -0.93 19.47
CA LEU A 80 4.90 0.13 20.45
C LEU A 80 5.96 0.03 21.54
#